data_AF-A0A6L7MPQ0-F1
#
_entry.id   AF-A0A6L7MPQ0-F1
#
_cell.length_a   1.000
_cell.length_b   1.000
_cell.length_c   1.000
_cell.angle_alpha   90.00
_cell.angle_beta   90.00
_cell.angle_gamma   90.00
#
_symmetry.space_group_name_H-M   'P 1'
#
loop_
_entity.id
_entity.type
_entity.pdbx_description
1 polymer ?
#
loop_
_entity_poly.entity_id
_entity_poly.type
_entity_poly.pdbx_seq_one_letter_code
_entity_poly.pdbx_strand_id
1 'polypeptide(L)'
;MASSAEPATPAERFEQTVARMTGESLLETSPESLAAARYLLEDSFDRGVRDIGRYTYFAKLLLQQTLHLAERDPARADAYRRVAIPMAYNLATNTWIGWGEGVGAVEEPHRRLGLEAARLNIALAKEAGLGPERRRNGHWILGAHLIAAGDFDAAAEEFAASRDLASEAGLDQAARMAQGWIHVAAILAGKDAAPRLDATKRALAGGDNGEFFARQYDTALRVFGEQEDESPTAP
;
A
#
# COMPACT_ATOMS: atom_id res chain seq x y z
N MET A 1 14.94 -35.14 9.96
CA MET A 1 14.28 -34.49 8.79
C MET A 1 13.23 -33.55 9.36
N ALA A 2 13.51 -32.25 9.41
CA ALA A 2 12.50 -31.27 9.84
C ALA A 2 11.49 -31.12 8.71
N SER A 3 10.23 -31.43 9.00
CA SER A 3 9.13 -31.20 8.07
C SER A 3 9.00 -29.69 7.89
N SER A 4 9.37 -29.21 6.70
CA SER A 4 9.06 -27.85 6.25
C SER A 4 7.57 -27.79 5.95
N ALA A 5 6.75 -27.58 6.98
CA ALA A 5 5.33 -27.32 6.77
C ALA A 5 5.18 -26.04 5.95
N GLU A 6 4.43 -26.11 4.85
CA GLU A 6 4.08 -24.92 4.08
C GLU A 6 3.31 -23.93 4.98
N PRO A 7 3.56 -22.62 4.85
CA PRO A 7 2.86 -21.62 5.64
C PRO A 7 1.38 -21.60 5.27
N ALA A 8 0.52 -21.59 6.29
CA ALA A 8 -0.93 -21.55 6.11
C ALA A 8 -1.37 -20.38 5.21
N THR A 9 -2.28 -20.69 4.29
CA THR A 9 -2.92 -19.71 3.40
C THR A 9 -3.67 -18.65 4.22
N PRO A 10 -3.96 -17.46 3.66
CA PRO A 10 -4.76 -16.44 4.34
C PRO A 10 -6.14 -16.96 4.79
N ALA A 11 -6.79 -17.79 3.97
CA ALA A 11 -8.07 -18.41 4.31
C ALA A 11 -7.95 -19.41 5.47
N GLU A 12 -6.93 -20.27 5.47
CA GLU A 12 -6.67 -21.18 6.59
C GLU A 12 -6.32 -20.45 7.88
N ARG A 13 -5.58 -19.34 7.80
CA ARG A 13 -5.31 -18.48 8.96
C ARG A 13 -6.58 -17.82 9.48
N PHE A 14 -7.48 -17.41 8.60
CA PHE A 14 -8.79 -16.89 8.98
C PHE A 14 -9.65 -17.96 9.65
N GLU A 15 -9.76 -19.16 9.08
CA GLU A 15 -10.49 -20.28 9.68
C GLU A 15 -9.91 -20.69 11.04
N GLN A 16 -8.58 -20.73 11.17
CA GLN A 16 -7.91 -20.98 12.45
C GLN A 16 -8.17 -19.87 13.47
N THR A 17 -8.26 -18.61 13.02
CA THR A 17 -8.57 -17.46 13.87
C THR A 17 -10.03 -17.52 14.33
N VAL A 18 -10.98 -17.74 13.42
CA VAL A 18 -12.42 -17.88 13.73
C VAL A 18 -12.68 -19.10 14.60
N ALA A 19 -12.01 -20.23 14.36
CA ALA A 19 -12.13 -21.43 15.19
C ALA A 19 -11.63 -21.19 16.63
N ARG A 20 -10.59 -20.35 16.80
CA ARG A 20 -10.11 -19.90 18.12
C ARG A 20 -11.03 -18.90 18.81
N MET A 21 -11.85 -18.18 18.05
CA MET A 21 -12.84 -17.22 18.56
C MET A 21 -14.15 -17.88 19.02
N THR A 22 -14.21 -19.21 19.15
CA THR A 22 -15.41 -19.91 19.64
C THR A 22 -15.69 -19.56 21.10
N GLY A 23 -16.47 -18.48 21.31
CA GLY A 23 -16.90 -17.98 22.62
C GLY A 23 -16.62 -16.49 22.86
N GLU A 24 -15.82 -15.84 22.01
CA GLU A 24 -15.46 -14.42 22.12
C GLU A 24 -16.27 -13.59 21.10
N SER A 25 -16.86 -12.48 21.52
CA SER A 25 -17.60 -11.59 20.62
C SER A 25 -16.64 -11.00 19.57
N LEU A 26 -17.10 -10.86 18.31
CA LEU A 26 -16.37 -10.09 17.27
C LEU A 26 -16.15 -8.61 17.67
N LEU A 27 -16.88 -8.15 18.69
CA LEU A 27 -16.72 -6.84 19.32
C LEU A 27 -15.69 -6.84 20.46
N GLU A 28 -15.12 -7.98 20.81
CA GLU A 28 -14.01 -8.02 21.76
C GLU A 28 -12.80 -7.34 21.13
N THR A 29 -12.25 -6.40 21.88
CA THR A 29 -11.22 -5.48 21.43
C THR A 29 -9.83 -6.13 21.46
N SER A 30 -9.71 -7.43 21.17
CA SER A 30 -8.44 -8.14 21.12
C SER A 30 -7.71 -7.87 19.79
N PRO A 31 -6.37 -7.97 19.73
CA PRO A 31 -5.65 -7.91 18.47
C PRO A 31 -6.13 -8.93 17.43
N GLU A 32 -6.50 -10.14 17.87
CA GLU A 32 -6.96 -11.23 17.02
C GLU A 32 -8.31 -10.91 16.35
N SER A 33 -9.27 -10.40 17.12
CA SER A 33 -10.59 -10.02 16.59
C SER A 33 -10.47 -8.85 15.60
N LEU A 34 -9.58 -7.89 15.85
CA LEU A 34 -9.29 -6.79 14.91
C LEU A 34 -8.61 -7.28 13.63
N ALA A 35 -7.69 -8.24 13.74
CA ALA A 35 -7.05 -8.86 12.58
C ALA A 35 -8.06 -9.64 11.72
N ALA A 36 -9.03 -10.33 12.34
CA ALA A 36 -10.12 -11.00 11.65
C ALA A 36 -11.08 -10.01 10.97
N ALA A 37 -11.46 -8.93 11.66
CA ALA A 37 -12.30 -7.87 11.10
C ALA A 37 -11.67 -7.19 9.88
N ARG A 38 -10.35 -6.94 9.93
CA ARG A 38 -9.58 -6.47 8.77
C ARG A 38 -9.69 -7.42 7.58
N TYR A 39 -9.48 -8.72 7.80
CA TYR A 39 -9.54 -9.72 6.73
C TYR A 39 -10.93 -9.76 6.07
N LEU A 40 -11.99 -9.73 6.88
CA LEU A 40 -13.37 -9.69 6.37
C LEU A 40 -13.63 -8.44 5.52
N LEU A 41 -13.11 -7.28 5.95
CA LEU A 41 -13.24 -6.04 5.18
C LEU A 41 -12.52 -6.15 3.82
N GLU A 42 -11.31 -6.71 3.80
CA GLU A 42 -10.53 -6.94 2.57
C GLU A 42 -11.22 -7.91 1.62
N ASP A 43 -11.63 -9.08 2.11
CA ASP A 43 -12.34 -10.09 1.32
C ASP A 43 -13.65 -9.53 0.74
N SER A 44 -14.37 -8.70 1.51
CA SER A 44 -15.60 -8.04 1.02
C SER A 44 -15.34 -7.04 -0.12
N PHE A 45 -14.20 -6.34 -0.08
CA PHE A 45 -13.80 -5.40 -1.11
C PHE A 45 -13.38 -6.14 -2.40
N ASP A 46 -12.60 -7.20 -2.26
CA ASP A 46 -12.10 -8.00 -3.40
C ASP A 46 -13.21 -8.79 -4.11
N ARG A 47 -14.23 -9.28 -3.37
CA ARG A 47 -15.35 -10.07 -3.93
C ARG A 47 -16.46 -9.25 -4.61
N GLY A 48 -16.22 -7.97 -4.91
CA GLY A 48 -17.07 -7.20 -5.82
C GLY A 48 -17.96 -6.14 -5.18
N VAL A 49 -17.84 -5.89 -3.88
CA VAL A 49 -18.35 -4.64 -3.28
C VAL A 49 -17.22 -3.61 -3.32
N ARG A 50 -16.86 -3.17 -4.53
CA ARG A 50 -15.89 -2.08 -4.76
C ARG A 50 -16.49 -0.70 -4.44
N ASP A 51 -17.27 -0.63 -3.36
CA ASP A 51 -17.78 0.62 -2.81
C ASP A 51 -16.65 1.24 -1.95
N ILE A 52 -15.87 2.11 -2.59
CA ILE A 52 -14.73 2.76 -1.94
C ILE A 52 -15.16 3.60 -0.73
N GLY A 53 -16.36 4.18 -0.76
CA GLY A 53 -16.90 4.98 0.34
C GLY A 53 -17.13 4.13 1.58
N ARG A 54 -17.80 2.98 1.43
CA ARG A 54 -17.98 2.03 2.53
C ARG A 54 -16.66 1.45 3.01
N TYR A 55 -15.79 1.03 2.09
CA TYR A 55 -14.50 0.47 2.44
C TYR A 55 -13.66 1.45 3.27
N THR A 56 -13.48 2.68 2.78
CA THR A 56 -12.66 3.69 3.45
C THR A 56 -13.25 4.09 4.81
N TYR A 57 -14.58 4.19 4.93
CA TYR A 57 -15.25 4.44 6.20
C TYR A 57 -14.92 3.36 7.25
N PHE A 58 -15.15 2.09 6.92
CA PHE A 58 -14.88 0.99 7.86
C PHE A 58 -13.39 0.80 8.13
N ALA A 59 -12.53 0.88 7.11
CA ALA A 59 -11.08 0.77 7.26
C ALA A 59 -10.53 1.85 8.20
N LYS A 60 -10.98 3.10 8.04
CA LYS A 60 -10.60 4.21 8.93
C LYS A 60 -11.03 3.96 10.37
N LEU A 61 -12.29 3.56 10.59
CA LEU A 61 -12.80 3.29 11.93
C LEU A 61 -12.06 2.15 12.62
N LEU A 62 -11.82 1.04 11.92
CA LEU A 62 -11.06 -0.10 12.42
C LEU A 62 -9.63 0.29 12.79
N LEU A 63 -8.97 1.08 11.93
CA LEU A 63 -7.62 1.58 12.18
C LEU A 63 -7.57 2.50 13.40
N GLN A 64 -8.49 3.47 13.49
CA GLN A 64 -8.60 4.37 14.64
C GLN A 64 -8.87 3.63 15.95
N GLN A 65 -9.78 2.66 15.93
CA GLN A 65 -10.08 1.83 17.10
C GLN A 65 -8.86 1.00 17.53
N THR A 66 -8.13 0.43 16.58
CA THR A 66 -6.92 -0.36 16.85
C THR A 66 -5.86 0.50 17.54
N LEU A 67 -5.63 1.73 17.06
CA LEU A 67 -4.68 2.65 17.67
C LEU A 67 -5.13 3.14 19.04
N HIS A 68 -6.42 3.44 19.21
CA HIS A 68 -6.99 3.80 20.51
C HIS A 68 -6.80 2.69 21.56
N LEU A 69 -6.95 1.43 21.16
CA LEU A 69 -6.70 0.29 22.03
C LEU A 69 -5.23 0.13 22.38
N ALA A 70 -4.33 0.42 21.43
CA ALA A 70 -2.90 0.44 21.70
C ALA A 70 -2.50 1.47 22.78
N GLU A 71 -3.19 2.61 22.84
CA GLU A 71 -2.98 3.62 23.87
C GLU A 71 -3.55 3.20 25.23
N ARG A 72 -4.70 2.52 25.24
CA ARG A 72 -5.42 2.13 26.46
C ARG A 72 -4.87 0.88 27.13
N ASP A 73 -4.21 0.01 26.37
CA ASP A 73 -3.63 -1.23 26.87
C ASP A 73 -2.13 -1.30 26.51
N PRO A 74 -1.28 -0.63 27.31
CA PRO A 74 0.17 -0.64 27.09
C PRO A 74 0.78 -2.04 27.05
N ALA A 75 0.17 -3.03 27.72
CA ALA A 75 0.66 -4.40 27.74
C ALA A 75 0.48 -5.10 26.38
N ARG A 76 -0.51 -4.67 25.58
CA ARG A 76 -0.78 -5.21 24.24
C ARG A 76 -0.56 -4.20 23.11
N ALA A 77 -0.03 -3.02 23.41
CA ALA A 77 0.15 -1.93 22.45
C ALA A 77 0.87 -2.36 21.16
N ASP A 78 1.95 -3.13 21.29
CA ASP A 78 2.71 -3.61 20.14
C ASP A 78 1.94 -4.61 19.27
N ALA A 79 1.09 -5.43 19.88
CA ALA A 79 0.22 -6.35 19.14
C ALA A 79 -0.81 -5.57 18.32
N TYR A 80 -1.44 -4.54 18.91
CA TYR A 80 -2.36 -3.66 18.18
C TYR A 80 -1.66 -2.90 17.05
N ARG A 81 -0.47 -2.33 17.28
CA ARG A 81 0.31 -1.65 16.22
C ARG A 81 0.61 -2.60 15.06
N ARG A 82 0.97 -3.85 15.35
CA ARG A 82 1.22 -4.88 14.32
C ARG A 82 -0.02 -5.20 13.47
N VAL A 83 -1.22 -5.10 14.06
CA VAL A 83 -2.49 -5.22 13.32
C VAL A 83 -2.79 -3.97 12.49
N ALA A 84 -2.49 -2.78 13.02
CA ALA A 84 -2.73 -1.50 12.34
C ALA A 84 -1.84 -1.31 11.09
N ILE A 85 -0.63 -1.85 11.06
CA ILE A 85 0.31 -1.73 9.92
C ILE A 85 -0.33 -2.21 8.59
N PRO A 86 -0.78 -3.46 8.44
CA PRO A 86 -1.41 -3.90 7.20
C PRO A 86 -2.73 -3.19 6.91
N MET A 87 -3.51 -2.78 7.93
CA MET A 87 -4.72 -1.97 7.71
C MET A 87 -4.39 -0.63 7.03
N ALA A 88 -3.38 0.07 7.53
CA ALA A 88 -2.94 1.35 6.97
C ALA A 88 -2.39 1.17 5.54
N TYR A 89 -1.64 0.10 5.28
CA TYR A 89 -1.13 -0.20 3.93
C TYR A 89 -2.27 -0.47 2.93
N ASN A 90 -3.26 -1.28 3.32
CA ASN A 90 -4.37 -1.63 2.44
C ASN A 90 -5.30 -0.44 2.18
N LEU A 91 -5.56 0.38 3.21
CA LEU A 91 -6.27 1.63 3.04
C LEU A 91 -5.56 2.56 2.04
N ALA A 92 -4.24 2.71 2.15
CA ALA A 92 -3.45 3.49 1.19
C ALA A 92 -3.49 2.88 -0.22
N THR A 93 -3.34 1.57 -0.34
CA THR A 93 -3.32 0.85 -1.62
C THR A 93 -4.65 0.98 -2.36
N ASN A 94 -5.77 0.72 -1.66
CA ASN A 94 -7.10 0.69 -2.27
C ASN A 94 -7.66 2.09 -2.62
N THR A 95 -7.03 3.14 -2.12
CA THR A 95 -7.37 4.54 -2.42
C THR A 95 -6.43 5.18 -3.44
N TRP A 96 -5.45 4.44 -3.97
CA TRP A 96 -4.54 4.98 -4.97
C TRP A 96 -5.16 4.90 -6.38
N ILE A 97 -5.24 6.04 -7.08
CA ILE A 97 -5.89 6.13 -8.39
C ILE A 97 -5.01 5.63 -9.55
N GLY A 98 -3.72 5.43 -9.31
CA GLY A 98 -2.76 4.99 -10.33
C GLY A 98 -2.93 3.54 -10.78
N TRP A 99 -3.84 2.77 -10.19
CA TRP A 99 -4.21 1.44 -10.70
C TRP A 99 -4.91 1.48 -12.07
N GLY A 100 -5.46 2.63 -12.45
CA GLY A 100 -6.11 2.83 -13.75
C GLY A 100 -7.48 2.17 -13.90
N GLU A 101 -7.97 1.48 -12.87
CA GLU A 101 -9.34 0.96 -12.81
C GLU A 101 -10.30 2.10 -12.45
N GLY A 102 -10.95 2.69 -13.47
CA GLY A 102 -12.03 3.65 -13.30
C GLY A 102 -11.61 4.98 -12.67
N VAL A 103 -11.05 5.87 -13.49
CA VAL A 103 -10.61 7.26 -13.20
C VAL A 103 -11.73 8.16 -12.59
N GLY A 104 -12.91 7.61 -12.27
CA GLY A 104 -14.03 8.29 -11.63
C GLY A 104 -14.48 7.75 -10.27
N ALA A 105 -13.82 6.76 -9.66
CA ALA A 105 -14.34 6.13 -8.44
C ALA A 105 -13.75 6.63 -7.12
N VAL A 106 -12.48 7.08 -7.08
CA VAL A 106 -11.84 7.51 -5.82
C VAL A 106 -11.79 9.04 -5.73
N GLU A 107 -12.75 9.60 -5.00
CA GLU A 107 -12.85 11.03 -4.74
C GLU A 107 -11.70 11.57 -3.87
N GLU A 108 -11.47 12.88 -3.94
CA GLU A 108 -10.40 13.59 -3.21
C GLU A 108 -10.36 13.29 -1.69
N PRO A 109 -11.49 13.22 -0.95
CA PRO A 109 -11.45 12.86 0.47
C PRO A 109 -10.85 11.47 0.72
N HIS A 110 -11.10 10.50 -0.17
CA HIS A 110 -10.54 9.15 -0.07
C HIS A 110 -9.04 9.14 -0.40
N ARG A 111 -8.61 9.93 -1.38
CA ARG A 111 -7.18 10.08 -1.73
C ARG A 111 -6.38 10.66 -0.57
N ARG A 112 -6.90 11.72 0.07
CA ARG A 112 -6.28 12.30 1.26
C ARG A 112 -6.14 11.29 2.40
N LEU A 113 -7.19 10.50 2.64
CA LEU A 113 -7.15 9.43 3.63
C LEU A 113 -6.08 8.37 3.29
N GLY A 114 -5.94 8.03 2.01
CA GLY A 114 -4.90 7.13 1.51
C GLY A 114 -3.49 7.64 1.79
N LEU A 115 -3.23 8.91 1.48
CA LEU A 115 -1.95 9.57 1.76
C LEU A 115 -1.63 9.60 3.27
N GLU A 116 -2.61 9.93 4.10
CA GLU A 116 -2.48 9.87 5.56
C GLU A 116 -2.16 8.44 6.05
N ALA A 117 -2.85 7.44 5.50
CA ALA A 117 -2.62 6.04 5.83
C ALA A 117 -1.24 5.54 5.39
N ALA A 118 -0.72 5.98 4.24
CA ALA A 118 0.63 5.66 3.78
C ALA A 118 1.70 6.18 4.75
N ARG A 119 1.58 7.44 5.20
CA ARG A 119 2.48 8.04 6.20
C ARG A 119 2.41 7.31 7.54
N LEU A 120 1.20 6.98 7.99
CA LEU A 120 0.97 6.23 9.21
C LEU A 120 1.58 4.82 9.13
N ASN A 121 1.48 4.13 7.98
CA ASN A 121 2.09 2.83 7.79
C ASN A 121 3.61 2.86 8.00
N ILE A 122 4.31 3.85 7.43
CA ILE A 122 5.75 4.02 7.61
C ILE A 122 6.09 4.26 9.08
N ALA A 123 5.36 5.16 9.75
CA ALA A 123 5.57 5.47 11.17
C ALA A 123 5.41 4.21 12.04
N LEU A 124 4.30 3.49 11.88
CA LEU A 124 4.03 2.26 12.63
C LEU A 124 5.04 1.15 12.34
N ALA A 125 5.45 0.98 11.07
CA ALA A 125 6.45 -0.02 10.69
C ALA A 125 7.83 0.28 11.30
N LYS A 126 8.20 1.56 11.39
CA LYS A 126 9.42 2.01 12.07
C LYS A 126 9.34 1.79 13.57
N GLU A 127 8.24 2.19 14.21
CA GLU A 127 8.01 2.00 15.66
C GLU A 127 8.03 0.52 16.05
N ALA A 128 7.41 -0.35 15.26
CA ALA A 128 7.36 -1.79 15.50
C ALA A 128 8.68 -2.53 15.17
N GLY A 129 9.72 -1.80 14.74
CA GLY A 129 11.02 -2.37 14.40
C GLY A 129 10.94 -3.38 13.25
N LEU A 130 10.06 -3.17 12.27
CA LEU A 130 9.94 -4.10 11.15
C LEU A 130 11.19 -4.06 10.26
N GLY A 131 11.55 -5.22 9.70
CA GLY A 131 12.67 -5.35 8.79
C GLY A 131 12.50 -4.58 7.47
N PRO A 132 13.58 -4.45 6.69
CA PRO A 132 13.61 -3.64 5.47
C PRO A 132 12.55 -4.06 4.44
N GLU A 133 12.30 -5.36 4.28
CA GLU A 133 11.25 -5.91 3.39
C GLU A 133 9.84 -5.36 3.69
N ARG A 134 9.49 -5.14 4.95
CA ARG A 134 8.16 -4.62 5.30
C ARG A 134 8.10 -3.10 5.17
N ARG A 135 9.18 -2.42 5.53
CA ARG A 135 9.27 -0.95 5.50
C ARG A 135 9.26 -0.38 4.08
N ARG A 136 9.91 -1.06 3.13
CA ARG A 136 9.93 -0.65 1.71
C ARG A 136 8.54 -0.44 1.11
N ASN A 137 7.54 -1.22 1.53
CA ASN A 137 6.20 -1.18 0.95
C ASN A 137 5.49 0.12 1.36
N GLY A 138 5.67 0.56 2.60
CA GLY A 138 5.16 1.85 3.08
C GLY A 138 5.72 3.03 2.28
N HIS A 139 7.04 3.04 2.05
CA HIS A 139 7.69 4.04 1.21
C HIS A 139 7.20 4.01 -0.24
N TRP A 140 7.03 2.81 -0.81
CA TRP A 140 6.50 2.67 -2.17
C TRP A 140 5.10 3.27 -2.30
N ILE A 141 4.17 2.92 -1.41
CA ILE A 141 2.80 3.43 -1.51
C ILE A 141 2.70 4.92 -1.19
N LEU A 142 3.58 5.46 -0.33
CA LEU A 142 3.67 6.91 -0.11
C LEU A 142 4.13 7.64 -1.38
N GLY A 143 5.19 7.17 -2.04
CA GLY A 143 5.63 7.72 -3.32
C GLY A 143 4.53 7.71 -4.38
N ALA A 144 3.72 6.65 -4.41
CA ALA A 144 2.58 6.52 -5.31
C ALA A 144 1.50 7.61 -5.05
N HIS A 145 1.16 7.87 -3.79
CA HIS A 145 0.23 8.96 -3.43
C HIS A 145 0.83 10.36 -3.67
N LEU A 146 2.15 10.53 -3.53
CA LEU A 146 2.81 11.79 -3.85
C LEU A 146 2.79 12.09 -5.35
N ILE A 147 2.93 11.07 -6.22
CA ILE A 147 2.65 11.22 -7.66
C ILE A 147 1.22 11.74 -7.88
N ALA A 148 0.24 11.12 -7.21
CA ALA A 148 -1.16 11.53 -7.36
C ALA A 148 -1.46 12.94 -6.83
N ALA A 149 -0.61 13.46 -5.94
CA ALA A 149 -0.66 14.82 -5.42
C ALA A 149 0.16 15.83 -6.25
N GLY A 150 0.86 15.38 -7.31
CA GLY A 150 1.72 16.23 -8.14
C GLY A 150 3.09 16.55 -7.51
N ASP A 151 3.44 15.96 -6.38
CA ASP A 151 4.72 16.18 -5.69
C ASP A 151 5.75 15.15 -6.16
N PHE A 152 6.21 15.32 -7.39
CA PHE A 152 7.05 14.34 -8.08
C PHE A 152 8.46 14.21 -7.49
N ASP A 153 9.02 15.29 -6.95
CA ASP A 153 10.35 15.24 -6.32
C ASP A 153 10.28 14.48 -4.99
N ALA A 154 9.29 14.75 -4.13
CA ALA A 154 9.09 13.96 -2.92
C ALA A 154 8.74 12.49 -3.23
N ALA A 155 7.94 12.24 -4.27
CA ALA A 155 7.67 10.88 -4.72
C ALA A 155 8.95 10.12 -5.08
N ALA A 156 9.87 10.76 -5.81
CA ALA A 156 11.15 10.15 -6.18
C ALA A 156 12.01 9.81 -4.96
N GLU A 157 12.01 10.65 -3.92
CA GLU A 157 12.71 10.38 -2.65
C GLU A 157 12.14 9.13 -1.95
N GLU A 158 10.82 9.02 -1.87
CA GLU A 158 10.15 7.86 -1.25
C GLU A 158 10.39 6.56 -2.03
N PHE A 159 10.37 6.62 -3.37
CA PHE A 159 10.75 5.46 -4.19
C PHE A 159 12.23 5.10 -4.04
N ALA A 160 13.12 6.08 -3.87
CA ALA A 160 14.53 5.82 -3.57
C ALA A 160 14.70 5.12 -2.21
N ALA A 161 13.99 5.57 -1.17
CA ALA A 161 13.98 4.89 0.13
C ALA A 161 13.44 3.45 0.01
N SER A 162 12.37 3.24 -0.76
CA SER A 162 11.85 1.90 -1.03
C SER A 162 12.86 1.00 -1.75
N ARG A 163 13.58 1.54 -2.75
CA ARG A 163 14.65 0.83 -3.47
C ARG A 163 15.78 0.43 -2.53
N ASP A 164 16.24 1.36 -1.69
CA ASP A 164 17.40 1.11 -0.82
C ASP A 164 17.07 0.05 0.24
N LEU A 165 15.87 0.10 0.83
CA LEU A 165 15.36 -0.94 1.72
C LEU A 165 15.18 -2.29 0.98
N ALA A 166 14.76 -2.27 -0.28
CA ALA A 166 14.68 -3.48 -1.09
C ALA A 166 16.04 -4.14 -1.28
N SER A 167 17.07 -3.34 -1.59
CA SER A 167 18.44 -3.80 -1.74
C SER A 167 19.01 -4.31 -0.42
N GLU A 168 18.76 -3.63 0.70
CA GLU A 168 19.13 -4.10 2.04
C GLU A 168 18.54 -5.47 2.36
N ALA A 169 17.30 -5.72 1.93
CA ALA A 169 16.62 -7.01 2.10
C ALA A 169 17.05 -8.09 1.07
N GLY A 170 17.96 -7.79 0.13
CA GLY A 170 18.35 -8.73 -0.93
C GLY A 170 17.26 -8.97 -1.97
N LEU A 171 16.33 -8.04 -2.15
CA LEU A 171 15.15 -8.16 -3.02
C LEU A 171 15.37 -7.40 -4.34
N ASP A 172 16.31 -7.87 -5.15
CA ASP A 172 16.80 -7.20 -6.36
C ASP A 172 15.70 -6.78 -7.34
N GLN A 173 14.76 -7.69 -7.61
CA GLN A 173 13.68 -7.39 -8.55
C GLN A 173 12.83 -6.23 -8.08
N ALA A 174 12.52 -6.20 -6.79
CA ALA A 174 11.66 -5.19 -6.26
C ALA A 174 12.44 -3.87 -6.00
N ALA A 175 13.78 -3.91 -5.87
CA ALA A 175 14.62 -2.71 -5.96
C ALA A 175 14.55 -2.11 -7.39
N ARG A 176 14.65 -2.95 -8.43
CA ARG A 176 14.46 -2.51 -9.84
C ARG A 176 13.06 -1.96 -10.08
N MET A 177 12.04 -2.56 -9.46
CA MET A 177 10.67 -2.06 -9.53
C MET A 177 10.57 -0.63 -9.00
N ALA A 178 11.12 -0.36 -7.82
CA ALA A 178 11.16 0.98 -7.23
C ALA A 178 11.97 1.96 -8.10
N GLN A 179 13.07 1.51 -8.72
CA GLN A 179 13.85 2.32 -9.65
C GLN A 179 13.02 2.77 -10.88
N GLY A 180 12.14 1.91 -11.40
CA GLY A 180 11.22 2.30 -12.48
C GLY A 180 10.28 3.43 -12.06
N TRP A 181 9.77 3.39 -10.83
CA TRP A 181 8.91 4.45 -10.29
C TRP A 181 9.64 5.79 -10.10
N ILE A 182 10.94 5.79 -9.78
CA ILE A 182 11.77 7.00 -9.79
C ILE A 182 11.81 7.61 -11.19
N HIS A 183 11.90 6.79 -12.24
CA HIS A 183 11.87 7.28 -13.62
C HIS A 183 10.48 7.78 -14.03
N VAL A 184 9.40 7.14 -13.57
CA VAL A 184 8.03 7.64 -13.78
C VAL A 184 7.87 9.03 -13.15
N ALA A 185 8.25 9.20 -11.88
CA ALA A 185 8.19 10.50 -11.21
C ALA A 185 9.03 11.56 -11.94
N ALA A 186 10.21 11.21 -12.46
CA ALA A 186 11.03 12.12 -13.24
C ALA A 186 10.35 12.54 -14.57
N ILE A 187 9.72 11.61 -15.29
CA ILE A 187 8.98 11.92 -16.53
C ILE A 187 7.81 12.86 -16.24
N LEU A 188 7.03 12.58 -15.20
CA LEU A 188 5.90 13.42 -14.79
C LEU A 188 6.35 14.83 -14.35
N ALA A 189 7.58 14.95 -13.82
CA ALA A 189 8.21 16.24 -13.53
C ALA A 189 8.82 16.95 -14.77
N GLY A 190 8.54 16.47 -15.98
CA GLY A 190 9.06 17.05 -17.23
C GLY A 190 10.54 16.75 -17.52
N LYS A 191 11.16 15.79 -16.83
CA LYS A 191 12.58 15.42 -17.02
C LYS A 191 12.71 14.31 -18.08
N ASP A 192 13.76 14.37 -18.89
CA ASP A 192 14.06 13.31 -19.86
C ASP A 192 14.58 12.03 -19.18
N ALA A 193 13.65 11.14 -18.84
CA ALA A 193 13.92 9.85 -18.22
C ALA A 193 13.27 8.67 -18.95
N ALA A 194 12.59 8.88 -20.08
CA ALA A 194 11.95 7.81 -20.86
C ALA A 194 12.95 6.73 -21.32
N PRO A 195 14.15 7.04 -21.84
CA PRO A 195 15.13 6.01 -22.21
C PRO A 195 15.58 5.14 -21.02
N ARG A 196 15.65 5.73 -19.82
CA ARG A 196 16.01 5.04 -18.58
C ARG A 196 14.88 4.14 -18.11
N LEU A 197 13.63 4.60 -18.16
CA LEU A 197 12.46 3.79 -17.86
C LEU A 197 12.38 2.57 -18.79
N ASP A 198 12.60 2.75 -20.10
CA ASP A 198 12.61 1.64 -21.06
C ASP A 198 13.69 0.60 -20.77
N ALA A 199 14.88 1.05 -20.36
CA ALA A 199 15.95 0.16 -19.91
C ALA A 199 15.53 -0.62 -18.65
N THR A 200 14.89 0.03 -17.68
CA THR A 200 14.37 -0.63 -16.47
C THR A 200 13.27 -1.65 -16.80
N LYS A 201 12.33 -1.32 -17.70
CA LYS A 201 11.29 -2.26 -18.15
C LYS A 201 11.90 -3.52 -18.78
N ARG A 202 12.89 -3.36 -19.67
CA ARG A 202 13.62 -4.50 -20.26
C ARG A 202 14.34 -5.34 -19.20
N ALA A 203 14.95 -4.70 -18.21
CA ALA A 203 15.62 -5.41 -17.12
C ALA A 203 14.64 -6.17 -16.19
N LEU A 204 13.41 -5.68 -16.03
CA LEU A 204 12.36 -6.34 -15.26
C LEU A 204 11.75 -7.53 -15.99
N ALA A 205 11.62 -7.48 -17.32
CA ALA A 205 11.01 -8.53 -18.13
C ALA A 205 11.68 -9.91 -17.96
N GLY A 206 12.94 -9.96 -17.53
CA GLY A 206 13.65 -11.20 -17.23
C GLY A 206 13.36 -11.83 -15.85
N GLY A 207 12.44 -11.28 -15.05
CA GLY A 207 12.10 -11.78 -13.71
C GLY A 207 10.60 -12.01 -13.51
N ASP A 208 10.26 -12.64 -12.38
CA ASP A 208 8.88 -13.01 -12.03
C ASP A 208 7.92 -11.81 -12.00
N ASN A 209 6.84 -11.84 -12.77
CA ASN A 209 5.90 -10.70 -12.90
C ASN A 209 6.51 -9.41 -13.48
N GLY A 210 7.67 -9.49 -14.15
CA GLY A 210 8.34 -8.33 -14.76
C GLY A 210 7.46 -7.52 -15.69
N GLU A 211 6.70 -8.20 -16.56
CA GLU A 211 5.74 -7.56 -17.47
C GLU A 211 4.59 -6.87 -16.74
N PHE A 212 4.13 -7.45 -15.63
CA PHE A 212 3.08 -6.85 -14.81
C PHE A 212 3.54 -5.53 -14.23
N PHE A 213 4.75 -5.47 -13.65
CA PHE A 213 5.32 -4.23 -13.15
C PHE A 213 5.56 -3.20 -14.25
N ALA A 214 6.07 -3.63 -15.42
CA ALA A 214 6.30 -2.73 -16.55
C ALA A 214 5.01 -2.03 -17.00
N ARG A 215 3.88 -2.76 -17.06
CA ARG A 215 2.56 -2.20 -17.41
C ARG A 215 2.07 -1.16 -16.40
N GLN A 216 2.41 -1.28 -15.12
CA GLN A 216 1.99 -0.30 -14.11
C GLN A 216 2.59 1.08 -14.37
N TYR A 217 3.82 1.16 -14.89
CA TYR A 217 4.43 2.44 -15.26
C TYR A 217 3.66 3.14 -16.37
N ASP A 218 3.25 2.38 -17.38
CA ASP A 218 2.46 2.92 -18.50
C ASP A 218 1.08 3.38 -18.03
N THR A 219 0.44 2.62 -17.14
CA THR A 219 -0.82 3.02 -16.52
C THR A 219 -0.67 4.33 -15.75
N ALA A 220 0.35 4.47 -14.90
CA ALA A 220 0.56 5.69 -14.14
C ALA A 220 0.88 6.90 -15.03
N LEU A 221 1.75 6.74 -16.03
CA LEU A 221 2.04 7.81 -16.99
C LEU A 221 0.79 8.27 -17.74
N ARG A 222 -0.10 7.34 -18.11
CA ARG A 222 -1.40 7.69 -18.72
C ARG A 222 -2.32 8.41 -17.72
N VAL A 223 -2.43 7.93 -16.49
CA VAL A 223 -3.34 8.52 -15.48
C VAL A 223 -2.87 9.90 -15.03
N PHE A 224 -1.56 10.13 -14.92
CA PHE A 224 -1.00 11.35 -14.34
C PHE A 224 -0.31 12.28 -15.34
N GLY A 225 -0.02 11.82 -16.56
CA GLY A 225 0.66 12.62 -17.60
C GLY A 225 -0.26 13.50 -18.44
N GLU A 226 -1.58 13.27 -18.40
CA GLU A 226 -2.58 14.01 -19.20
C GLU A 226 -3.13 15.27 -18.50
N GLN A 227 -2.60 15.67 -17.33
CA GLN A 227 -3.13 16.81 -16.55
C GLN A 227 -2.68 18.20 -17.02
N GLU A 228 -1.93 18.32 -18.12
CA GLU A 228 -1.53 19.60 -18.72
C GLU A 228 -2.51 20.02 -19.84
N ASP A 229 -3.75 20.43 -19.54
CA ASP A 229 -4.50 21.38 -20.42
C ASP A 229 -5.83 21.96 -19.88
N GLU A 230 -6.13 21.90 -18.57
CA GLU A 230 -7.26 22.66 -18.01
C GLU A 230 -6.79 23.95 -17.33
N SER A 231 -6.10 24.80 -18.08
CA SER A 231 -6.11 26.24 -17.75
C SER A 231 -7.47 26.79 -18.18
N PRO A 232 -8.29 27.36 -17.28
CA PRO A 232 -9.51 28.02 -17.70
C PRO A 232 -9.11 29.17 -18.63
N THR A 233 -9.50 29.05 -19.90
CA THR A 233 -9.52 30.19 -20.81
C THR A 233 -10.43 31.23 -20.17
N ALA A 234 -9.83 32.25 -19.57
CA ALA A 234 -10.56 33.37 -19.02
C ALA A 234 -11.39 34.03 -20.14
N PRO A 235 -12.68 34.34 -19.90
CA PRO A 235 -13.52 35.04 -20.87
C PRO A 235 -13.05 36.48 -21.13
#